data_AF-A0A0G0LVE5-F1
#
_entry.id   AF-A0A0G0LVE5-F1
#
_cell.length_a   1.000
_cell.length_b   1.000
_cell.length_c   1.000
_cell.angle_alpha   90.00
_cell.angle_beta   90.00
_cell.angle_gamma   90.00
#
_symmetry.space_group_name_H-M   'P 1'
#
loop_
_entity.id
_entity.type
_entity.pdbx_description
1 polymer ?
#
loop_
_entity_poly.entity_id
_entity_poly.type
_entity_poly.pdbx_seq_one_letter_code
_entity_poly.pdbx_strand_id
1 'polypeptide(L)'
;MVKTRREIQFFLFANSYSGKKISVYLKGTFSGKRLAMAIKRLSVILDFGHKQVADFVVFGTKSTNPYKRLPNSLRMYLEIENELLKLSEEKLDEYSTALEDYQRQLLYPAIERAVGNLLGETDDDSKFQTLLEERFRHAIYTYYKVVRKYGLPTMRNIPFILSIIS
;
A
#
# COMPACT_ATOMS: atom_id res chain seq x y z
N MET A 1 2.74 12.82 22.54
CA MET A 1 1.80 11.73 22.24
C MET A 1 2.59 10.49 21.85
N VAL A 2 2.53 9.46 22.70
CA VAL A 2 3.00 8.12 22.33
C VAL A 2 1.97 7.56 21.35
N LYS A 3 2.40 7.29 20.12
CA LYS A 3 1.52 6.83 19.05
C LYS A 3 1.17 5.38 19.31
N THR A 4 -0.10 5.04 19.23
CA THR A 4 -0.51 3.65 19.33
C THR A 4 -0.12 2.93 18.03
N ARG A 5 0.27 1.65 18.15
CA ARG A 5 0.59 0.80 16.99
C ARG A 5 -0.54 0.81 15.95
N ARG A 6 -1.79 0.86 16.40
CA ARG A 6 -3.01 0.89 15.57
C ARG A 6 -3.13 2.15 14.73
N GLU A 7 -2.82 3.33 15.27
CA GLU A 7 -2.83 4.58 14.49
C GLU A 7 -1.81 4.54 13.36
N ILE A 8 -0.61 4.00 13.62
CA ILE A 8 0.43 3.84 12.60
C ILE A 8 -0.02 2.84 11.54
N GLN A 9 -0.56 1.71 11.96
CA GLN A 9 -1.06 0.67 11.05
C GLN A 9 -2.15 1.21 10.13
N PHE A 10 -3.14 1.91 10.69
CA PHE A 10 -4.21 2.51 9.89
C PHE A 10 -3.68 3.60 8.96
N PHE A 11 -2.73 4.43 9.43
CA PHE A 11 -2.08 5.43 8.58
C PHE A 11 -1.39 4.81 7.37
N LEU A 12 -0.62 3.74 7.58
CA LEU A 12 0.04 3.03 6.49
C LEU A 12 -0.97 2.40 5.55
N PHE A 13 -2.01 1.74 6.08
CA PHE A 13 -3.09 1.14 5.29
C PHE A 13 -3.83 2.17 4.43
N ALA A 14 -4.29 3.27 5.01
CA ALA A 14 -5.06 4.30 4.32
C ALA A 14 -4.25 5.02 3.21
N ASN A 15 -2.92 4.97 3.28
CA ASN A 15 -2.01 5.53 2.28
C ASN A 15 -1.33 4.45 1.42
N SER A 16 -1.80 3.20 1.48
CA SER A 16 -1.25 2.07 0.71
C SER A 16 -2.04 1.79 -0.57
N TYR A 17 -1.40 1.08 -1.50
CA TYR A 17 -2.06 0.47 -2.66
C TYR A 17 -3.25 -0.37 -2.22
N SER A 18 -3.03 -1.26 -1.25
CA SER A 18 -4.07 -2.19 -0.80
C SER A 18 -5.27 -1.48 -0.21
N GLY A 19 -5.04 -0.44 0.59
CA GLY A 19 -6.13 0.38 1.14
C GLY A 19 -6.97 1.03 0.05
N LYS A 20 -6.32 1.64 -0.96
CA LYS A 20 -7.03 2.27 -2.08
C LYS A 20 -7.81 1.24 -2.90
N LYS A 21 -7.24 0.10 -3.25
CA LYS A 21 -7.94 -0.95 -4.02
C LYS A 21 -9.13 -1.53 -3.27
N ILE A 22 -8.98 -1.83 -1.97
CA ILE A 22 -10.09 -2.32 -1.15
C ILE A 22 -11.19 -1.26 -1.08
N SER A 23 -10.85 0.00 -0.82
CA SER A 23 -11.83 1.09 -0.76
C SER A 23 -12.60 1.26 -2.07
N VAL A 24 -11.90 1.25 -3.21
CA VAL A 24 -12.52 1.38 -4.54
C VAL A 24 -13.47 0.21 -4.81
N TYR A 25 -13.02 -1.02 -4.55
CA TYR A 25 -13.86 -2.21 -4.70
C TYR A 25 -15.14 -2.12 -3.86
N LEU A 26 -15.02 -1.79 -2.57
CA LEU A 26 -16.18 -1.73 -1.68
C LEU A 26 -17.21 -0.69 -2.14
N LYS A 27 -16.75 0.50 -2.56
CA LYS A 27 -17.63 1.56 -3.07
C LYS A 27 -18.29 1.21 -4.41
N GLY A 28 -17.57 0.49 -5.28
CA GLY A 28 -18.08 0.09 -6.59
C GLY A 28 -19.06 -1.08 -6.52
N THR A 29 -18.86 -2.01 -5.58
CA THR A 29 -19.62 -3.26 -5.50
C THR A 29 -20.83 -3.17 -4.56
N PHE A 30 -20.76 -2.39 -3.47
CA PHE A 30 -21.81 -2.36 -2.45
C PHE A 30 -22.41 -0.96 -2.26
N SER A 31 -23.68 -0.92 -1.87
CA SER A 31 -24.40 0.31 -1.53
C SER A 31 -25.26 0.15 -0.27
N GLY A 32 -25.60 1.28 0.37
CA GLY A 32 -26.48 1.34 1.53
C GLY A 32 -26.09 0.38 2.66
N LYS A 33 -27.05 -0.44 3.11
CA LYS A 33 -26.84 -1.41 4.21
C LYS A 33 -25.75 -2.45 3.89
N ARG A 34 -25.62 -2.86 2.63
CA ARG A 34 -24.59 -3.84 2.23
C ARG A 34 -23.18 -3.26 2.37
N LEU A 35 -22.99 -2.01 1.98
CA LEU A 35 -21.72 -1.30 2.17
C LEU A 35 -21.37 -1.16 3.66
N ALA A 36 -22.34 -0.80 4.50
CA ALA A 36 -22.12 -0.70 5.94
C ALA A 36 -21.69 -2.03 6.57
N MET A 37 -22.29 -3.15 6.16
CA MET A 37 -21.91 -4.49 6.60
C MET A 37 -20.49 -4.87 6.13
N ALA A 38 -20.16 -4.56 4.88
CA ALA A 38 -18.84 -4.82 4.32
C ALA A 38 -17.74 -4.03 5.06
N ILE A 39 -17.98 -2.73 5.34
CA ILE A 39 -17.10 -1.89 6.16
C ILE A 39 -16.92 -2.47 7.56
N LYS A 40 -18.00 -2.95 8.18
CA LYS A 40 -17.93 -3.61 9.50
C LYS A 40 -17.05 -4.86 9.45
N ARG A 41 -17.24 -5.74 8.45
CA ARG A 41 -16.40 -6.94 8.27
C ARG A 41 -14.92 -6.57 8.07
N LEU A 42 -14.63 -5.61 7.19
CA LEU A 42 -13.28 -5.12 6.94
C LEU A 42 -12.60 -4.64 8.24
N SER A 43 -13.34 -3.87 9.06
CA SER A 43 -12.82 -3.37 10.34
C SER A 43 -12.46 -4.48 11.33
N VAL A 44 -13.21 -5.59 11.33
CA VAL A 44 -12.91 -6.76 12.16
C VAL A 44 -11.71 -7.53 11.61
N ILE A 45 -11.68 -7.81 10.30
CA ILE A 45 -10.61 -8.59 9.65
C ILE A 45 -9.23 -7.94 9.81
N LEU A 46 -9.17 -6.60 9.75
CA LEU A 46 -7.92 -5.86 9.84
C LEU A 46 -7.62 -5.27 11.23
N ASP A 47 -8.46 -5.55 12.24
CA ASP A 47 -8.38 -4.98 13.60
C ASP A 47 -8.31 -3.44 13.61
N PHE A 48 -9.20 -2.79 12.84
CA PHE A 48 -9.32 -1.34 12.76
C PHE A 48 -10.56 -0.80 13.45
N GLY A 49 -10.51 0.47 13.86
CA GLY A 49 -11.69 1.16 14.36
C GLY A 49 -12.75 1.30 13.27
N HIS A 50 -13.98 0.83 13.53
CA HIS A 50 -15.06 0.86 12.55
C HIS A 50 -15.29 2.25 11.94
N LYS A 51 -15.29 3.29 12.78
CA LYS A 51 -15.44 4.69 12.34
C LYS A 51 -14.32 5.10 11.38
N GLN A 52 -13.06 4.76 11.68
CA GLN A 52 -11.92 5.09 10.83
C GLN A 52 -12.04 4.43 9.45
N VAL A 53 -12.42 3.15 9.41
CA VAL A 53 -12.64 2.43 8.14
C VAL A 53 -13.81 3.03 7.36
N ALA A 54 -14.91 3.35 8.04
CA ALA A 54 -16.06 3.99 7.41
C ALA A 54 -15.69 5.34 6.79
N ASP A 55 -14.99 6.19 7.54
CA ASP A 55 -14.59 7.52 7.07
C ASP A 55 -13.61 7.43 5.89
N PHE A 56 -12.70 6.46 5.91
CA PHE A 56 -11.79 6.20 4.80
C PHE A 56 -12.53 5.70 3.55
N VAL A 57 -13.38 4.68 3.68
CA VAL A 57 -14.09 4.09 2.52
C VAL A 57 -15.10 5.06 1.93
N VAL A 58 -15.90 5.73 2.77
CA VAL A 58 -17.00 6.60 2.30
C VAL A 58 -16.46 7.93 1.78
N PHE A 59 -15.60 8.61 2.55
CA PHE A 59 -15.15 9.97 2.23
C PHE A 59 -13.76 10.03 1.61
N GLY A 60 -13.02 8.91 1.52
CA GLY A 60 -11.65 8.93 1.03
C GLY A 60 -10.68 9.60 1.99
N THR A 61 -11.05 9.68 3.28
CA THR A 61 -10.29 10.43 4.29
C THR A 61 -8.91 9.82 4.46
N LYS A 62 -7.86 10.52 4.00
CA LYS A 62 -6.49 10.09 4.27
C LYS A 62 -6.18 10.28 5.75
N SER A 63 -5.69 9.23 6.40
CA SER A 63 -5.20 9.34 7.77
C SER A 63 -4.06 10.33 7.82
N THR A 64 -4.09 11.25 8.78
CA THR A 64 -3.00 12.19 9.02
C THR A 64 -1.74 11.43 9.46
N ASN A 65 -0.57 11.94 9.05
CA ASN A 65 0.70 11.35 9.42
C ASN A 65 0.86 11.41 10.94
N PRO A 66 0.92 10.26 11.65
CA PRO A 66 1.09 10.30 13.10
C PRO A 66 2.51 10.80 13.44
N TYR A 67 3.45 10.71 12.49
CA TYR A 67 4.77 11.34 12.32
C TYR A 67 4.95 12.84 12.61
N LYS A 68 5.82 13.27 13.56
CA LYS A 68 6.48 14.59 13.39
C LYS A 68 7.49 14.53 12.25
N ARG A 69 8.33 13.49 12.25
CA ARG A 69 9.22 13.10 11.16
C ARG A 69 9.03 11.62 10.88
N LEU A 70 8.71 11.27 9.64
CA LEU A 70 8.46 9.89 9.26
C LEU A 70 9.77 9.09 9.24
N PRO A 71 9.86 7.93 9.91
CA PRO A 71 11.03 7.07 9.82
C PRO A 71 11.33 6.66 8.37
N ASN A 72 12.60 6.59 8.00
CA ASN A 72 13.03 6.27 6.63
C ASN A 72 12.42 4.95 6.12
N SER A 73 12.27 3.95 6.98
CA SER A 73 11.65 2.67 6.60
C SER A 73 10.18 2.82 6.21
N LEU A 74 9.43 3.69 6.90
CA LEU A 74 8.03 3.94 6.58
C LEU A 74 7.90 4.84 5.36
N ARG A 75 8.82 5.79 5.19
CA ARG A 75 8.90 6.60 3.97
C ARG A 75 9.15 5.73 2.75
N MET A 76 10.15 4.84 2.81
CA MET A 76 10.44 3.87 1.75
C MET A 76 9.21 3.01 1.44
N TYR A 77 8.55 2.46 2.47
CA TYR A 77 7.32 1.70 2.28
C TYR A 77 6.24 2.51 1.55
N LEU A 78 5.95 3.74 1.98
CA LEU A 78 4.93 4.57 1.35
C LEU A 78 5.27 4.97 -0.09
N GLU A 79 6.54 5.22 -0.41
CA GLU A 79 6.96 5.49 -1.78
C GLU A 79 6.74 4.26 -2.68
N ILE A 80 7.09 3.07 -2.21
CA ILE A 80 6.84 1.82 -2.94
C ILE A 80 5.33 1.64 -3.18
N GLU A 81 4.49 1.85 -2.15
CA GLU A 81 3.03 1.76 -2.29
C GLU A 81 2.45 2.80 -3.26
N ASN A 82 3.03 4.00 -3.32
CA ASN A 82 2.64 5.04 -4.24
C ASN A 82 3.02 4.69 -5.69
N GLU A 83 4.23 4.18 -5.93
CA GLU A 83 4.65 3.69 -7.25
C GLU A 83 3.84 2.47 -7.68
N LEU A 84 3.47 1.57 -6.76
CA LEU A 84 2.53 0.47 -7.03
C LEU A 84 1.18 0.99 -7.53
N LEU A 85 0.66 2.06 -6.93
CA LEU A 85 -0.58 2.68 -7.37
C LEU A 85 -0.47 3.22 -8.78
N LYS A 86 0.56 4.01 -9.08
CA LYS A 86 0.83 4.58 -10.41
C LYS A 86 0.94 3.48 -11.46
N LEU A 87 1.81 2.49 -11.23
CA LEU A 87 2.01 1.37 -12.14
C LEU A 87 0.71 0.59 -12.40
N SER A 88 -0.11 0.41 -11.35
CA SER A 88 -1.39 -0.28 -11.52
C SER A 88 -2.43 0.52 -12.29
N GLU A 89 -2.29 1.85 -12.35
CA GLU A 89 -3.16 2.74 -13.12
C GLU A 89 -2.67 2.83 -14.57
N GLU A 90 -1.34 2.93 -14.77
CA GLU A 90 -0.68 2.90 -16.08
C GLU A 90 -0.94 1.58 -16.83
N LYS A 91 -0.98 0.46 -16.11
CA LYS A 91 -1.11 -0.89 -16.68
C LYS A 91 -2.53 -1.46 -16.68
N LEU A 92 -3.56 -0.64 -16.43
CA LEU A 92 -4.97 -1.07 -16.39
C LEU A 92 -5.44 -1.73 -17.69
N ASP A 93 -4.89 -1.33 -18.84
CA ASP A 93 -5.29 -1.86 -20.15
C ASP A 93 -4.45 -3.07 -20.62
N GLU A 94 -3.24 -3.26 -20.09
CA GLU A 94 -2.31 -4.31 -20.56
C GLU A 94 -2.41 -5.65 -19.81
N TYR A 95 -2.94 -5.67 -18.57
CA TYR A 95 -2.90 -6.85 -17.70
C TYR A 95 -4.26 -7.39 -17.27
N SER A 96 -5.14 -7.64 -18.26
CA SER A 96 -6.33 -8.49 -18.03
C SER A 96 -5.97 -9.96 -17.75
N THR A 97 -4.70 -10.35 -17.89
CA THR A 97 -4.23 -11.74 -17.78
C THR A 97 -2.85 -11.81 -17.11
N ALA A 98 -2.83 -11.95 -15.78
CA ALA A 98 -1.91 -12.83 -15.03
C ALA A 98 -1.84 -12.42 -13.55
N LEU A 99 -2.69 -13.02 -12.72
CA LEU A 99 -2.52 -12.97 -11.26
C LEU A 99 -1.19 -13.62 -10.78
N GLU A 100 -0.54 -14.39 -11.65
CA GLU A 100 0.55 -15.32 -11.30
C GLU A 100 1.96 -14.71 -11.30
N ASP A 101 2.22 -13.58 -11.98
CA ASP A 101 3.56 -12.98 -12.07
C ASP A 101 3.66 -11.52 -11.55
N TYR A 102 2.75 -11.16 -10.64
CA TYR A 102 2.60 -9.80 -10.11
C TYR A 102 3.85 -9.25 -9.40
N GLN A 103 4.67 -10.10 -8.77
CA GLN A 103 5.91 -9.66 -8.12
C GLN A 103 6.89 -9.06 -9.12
N ARG A 104 7.03 -9.69 -10.30
CA ARG A 104 7.92 -9.21 -11.36
C ARG A 104 7.32 -8.04 -12.12
N GLN A 105 6.00 -8.01 -12.30
CA GLN A 105 5.35 -7.03 -13.19
C GLN A 105 4.99 -5.70 -12.53
N LEU A 106 4.77 -5.71 -11.20
CA LEU A 106 4.34 -4.53 -10.46
C LEU A 106 5.25 -4.23 -9.26
N LEU A 107 5.48 -5.19 -8.36
CA LEU A 107 6.21 -4.90 -7.12
C LEU A 107 7.68 -4.54 -7.37
N TYR A 108 8.41 -5.31 -8.18
CA TYR A 108 9.81 -5.01 -8.47
C TYR A 108 9.98 -3.67 -9.22
N PRO A 109 9.21 -3.40 -10.30
CA PRO A 109 9.22 -2.08 -10.93
C PRO A 109 8.87 -0.93 -9.97
N ALA A 110 7.91 -1.13 -9.06
CA ALA A 110 7.55 -0.12 -8.07
C ALA A 110 8.70 0.16 -7.10
N ILE A 111 9.39 -0.89 -6.65
CA ILE A 111 10.56 -0.76 -5.77
C ILE A 111 11.70 -0.06 -6.50
N GLU A 112 11.95 -0.42 -7.76
CA GLU A 112 12.98 0.22 -8.58
C GLU A 112 12.72 1.72 -8.76
N ARG A 113 11.49 2.10 -9.18
CA ARG A 113 11.07 3.51 -9.29
C ARG A 113 11.19 4.24 -7.96
N ALA A 114 10.74 3.64 -6.86
CA ALA A 114 10.81 4.26 -5.53
C ALA A 114 12.27 4.50 -5.09
N VAL A 115 13.16 3.54 -5.33
CA VAL A 115 14.58 3.68 -5.01
C VAL A 115 15.25 4.71 -5.90
N GLY A 116 15.00 4.69 -7.21
CA GLY A 116 15.52 5.67 -8.17
C GLY A 116 15.10 7.09 -7.80
N ASN A 117 13.82 7.30 -7.50
CA ASN A 117 13.29 8.61 -7.07
C ASN A 117 13.96 9.11 -5.76
N LEU A 118 14.34 8.20 -4.86
CA LEU A 118 15.02 8.53 -3.60
C LEU A 118 16.54 8.71 -3.74
N LEU A 119 17.13 8.28 -4.86
CA LEU A 119 18.54 8.51 -5.18
C LEU A 119 18.79 9.93 -5.71
N GLY A 120 17.79 10.52 -6.37
CA GLY A 120 17.92 11.86 -6.98
C GLY A 120 18.73 11.84 -8.28
N GLU A 121 18.99 13.02 -8.82
CA GLU A 121 19.81 13.16 -10.04
C GLU A 121 21.27 12.80 -9.73
N THR A 122 21.82 11.87 -10.52
CA THR A 122 23.22 11.48 -10.49
C THR A 122 23.76 11.66 -11.90
N ASP A 123 24.81 12.47 -12.08
CA ASP A 123 25.38 12.77 -13.40
C ASP A 123 26.13 11.58 -14.05
N ASP A 124 26.32 10.49 -13.30
CA ASP A 124 27.06 9.29 -13.69
C ASP A 124 26.15 8.06 -13.64
N ASP A 125 25.74 7.60 -14.82
CA ASP A 125 24.85 6.45 -15.02
C ASP A 125 25.40 5.17 -14.39
N SER A 126 26.73 4.96 -14.42
CA SER A 126 27.34 3.75 -13.86
C SER A 126 27.28 3.74 -12.33
N LYS A 127 27.49 4.92 -11.71
CA LYS A 127 27.31 5.08 -10.26
C LYS A 127 25.84 4.97 -9.86
N PHE A 128 24.94 5.53 -10.66
CA PHE A 128 23.49 5.41 -10.42
C PHE A 128 23.07 3.94 -10.41
N GLN A 129 23.45 3.17 -11.42
CA GLN A 129 23.11 1.75 -11.53
C GLN A 129 23.62 0.94 -10.34
N THR A 130 24.87 1.17 -9.93
CA THR A 130 25.46 0.47 -8.77
C THR A 130 24.69 0.79 -7.48
N LEU A 131 24.38 2.06 -7.23
CA LEU A 131 23.63 2.49 -6.05
C LEU A 131 22.18 1.98 -6.06
N LEU A 132 21.57 1.91 -7.25
CA LEU A 132 20.22 1.38 -7.44
C LEU A 132 20.17 -0.09 -7.03
N GLU A 133 21.09 -0.92 -7.52
CA GLU A 133 21.17 -2.34 -7.21
C GLU A 133 21.39 -2.62 -5.71
N GLU A 134 22.28 -1.86 -5.08
CA GLU A 134 22.54 -1.95 -3.65
C GLU A 134 21.30 -1.61 -2.82
N ARG A 135 20.63 -0.49 -3.16
CA ARG A 135 19.45 -0.03 -2.43
C ARG A 135 18.20 -0.84 -2.72
N PHE A 136 18.10 -1.47 -3.88
CA PHE A 136 16.96 -2.30 -4.28
C PHE A 136 16.72 -3.45 -3.30
N ARG A 137 17.78 -4.20 -2.95
CA ARG A 137 17.67 -5.30 -1.96
C ARG A 137 17.25 -4.80 -0.59
N HIS A 138 17.80 -3.67 -0.16
CA HIS A 138 17.43 -3.04 1.11
C HIS A 138 15.96 -2.58 1.12
N ALA A 139 15.47 -2.04 0.01
CA ALA A 139 14.09 -1.61 -0.14
C ALA A 139 13.11 -2.80 -0.09
N ILE A 140 13.41 -3.92 -0.77
CA ILE A 140 12.61 -5.16 -0.67
C ILE A 140 12.50 -5.62 0.78
N TYR A 141 13.63 -5.75 1.47
CA TYR A 141 13.65 -6.18 2.87
C TYR A 141 12.86 -5.21 3.75
N THR A 142 13.04 -3.91 3.55
CA THR A 142 12.35 -2.87 4.31
C THR A 142 10.84 -2.94 4.10
N TYR A 143 10.38 -3.11 2.86
CA TYR A 143 8.97 -3.24 2.52
C TYR A 143 8.32 -4.40 3.28
N TYR A 144 8.85 -5.62 3.14
CA TYR A 144 8.29 -6.79 3.82
C TYR A 144 8.41 -6.73 5.34
N LYS A 145 9.47 -6.09 5.86
CA LYS A 145 9.61 -5.84 7.30
C LYS A 145 8.51 -4.94 7.83
N VAL A 146 8.15 -3.86 7.11
CA VAL A 146 7.04 -2.97 7.49
C VAL A 146 5.70 -3.71 7.40
N VAL A 147 5.43 -4.39 6.27
CA VAL A 147 4.22 -5.19 6.08
C VAL A 147 4.02 -6.18 7.23
N ARG A 148 5.05 -6.95 7.58
CA ARG A 148 4.98 -7.94 8.66
C ARG A 148 4.81 -7.28 10.03
N LYS A 149 5.54 -6.20 10.31
CA LYS A 149 5.49 -5.50 11.61
C LYS A 149 4.09 -4.96 11.92
N TYR A 150 3.41 -4.43 10.91
CA TYR A 150 2.10 -3.81 11.06
C TYR A 150 0.94 -4.69 10.58
N GLY A 151 1.19 -5.91 10.10
CA GLY A 151 0.13 -6.80 9.61
C GLY A 151 -0.65 -6.18 8.45
N LEU A 152 0.05 -5.51 7.53
CA LEU A 152 -0.59 -4.80 6.42
C LEU A 152 -1.01 -5.79 5.32
N PRO A 153 -2.14 -5.54 4.65
CA PRO A 153 -2.47 -6.21 3.42
C PRO A 153 -1.39 -6.02 2.36
N THR A 154 -1.31 -6.97 1.44
CA THR A 154 -0.44 -6.92 0.26
C THR A 154 -1.27 -7.29 -0.95
N MET A 155 -0.80 -6.96 -2.15
CA MET A 155 -1.49 -7.31 -3.40
C MET A 155 -1.93 -8.78 -3.46
N ARG A 156 -1.12 -9.70 -2.91
CA ARG A 156 -1.41 -11.15 -2.87
C ARG A 156 -2.64 -11.50 -2.03
N ASN A 157 -2.87 -10.80 -0.92
CA ASN A 157 -3.94 -11.15 0.02
C ASN A 157 -5.21 -10.31 -0.16
N ILE A 158 -5.18 -9.25 -0.98
CA ILE A 158 -6.37 -8.45 -1.30
C ILE A 158 -7.52 -9.34 -1.82
N PRO A 159 -7.33 -10.22 -2.83
CA PRO A 159 -8.46 -11.02 -3.35
C PRO A 159 -9.13 -11.86 -2.27
N PHE A 160 -8.34 -12.43 -1.36
CA PHE A 160 -8.84 -13.21 -0.23
C PHE A 160 -9.62 -12.34 0.75
N ILE A 161 -9.07 -11.17 1.13
CA ILE A 161 -9.77 -10.21 2.00
C ILE A 161 -11.12 -9.81 1.38
N LEU A 162 -11.14 -9.49 0.09
CA LEU A 162 -12.36 -9.12 -0.62
C LEU A 162 -13.38 -10.27 -0.63
N SER A 163 -12.94 -11.51 -0.86
CA SER A 163 -13.82 -12.68 -0.86
C SER A 163 -14.52 -12.93 0.49
N ILE A 164 -13.89 -12.59 1.61
CA ILE A 164 -14.48 -12.73 2.95
C ILE A 164 -15.48 -11.60 3.25
N ILE A 165 -15.22 -10.40 2.70
CA ILE A 165 -16.05 -9.23 2.97
C ILE A 165 -17.34 -9.27 2.16
N SER A 166 -17.28 -9.75 0.92
CA SER A 166 -18.43 -9.94 0.03
C SER A 166 -19.50 -10.86 0.59
#